data_AF-A0A9W7TGC8-F1
#
_entry.id   AF-A0A9W7TGC8-F1
#
_cell.length_a   1.000
_cell.length_b   1.000
_cell.length_c   1.000
_cell.angle_alpha   90.00
_cell.angle_beta   90.00
_cell.angle_gamma   90.00
#
_symmetry.space_group_name_H-M   'P 1'
#
loop_
_entity.id
_entity.type
_entity.pdbx_description
1 polymer ?
#
loop_
_entity_poly.entity_id
_entity_poly.type
_entity_poly.pdbx_seq_one_letter_code
_entity_poly.pdbx_strand_id
1 'polypeptide(L)'
;VGSVVYRDCAGDFSTTCIPCLHGKFMDKPNGVYDCSICKHCSERNGLYIQSKCTTIQNSICDVLDGYHCIDNTSSECQHALKHSECKPGQESKTPGTKRSDTVCVDCPSGFYSSTGENCTRWRDCAAKNEIKTEAGNSIKDVTCTQQNRGRYGVIAAVSVFIAILPIMYCIRLQMKKLKQRITSEYMQDSNEWNLWCVLVTSDLTGDY
;
A
#
# COMPACT_ATOMS: atom_id res chain seq x y z
N VAL A 1 -20.58 46.08 -36.80
CA VAL A 1 -19.77 44.97 -36.23
C VAL A 1 -19.36 44.05 -37.37
N GLY A 2 -18.22 43.37 -37.25
CA GLY A 2 -17.69 42.48 -38.29
C GLY A 2 -17.17 43.16 -39.54
N SER A 3 -17.01 44.48 -39.51
CA SER A 3 -16.49 45.28 -40.61
C SER A 3 -15.70 46.47 -40.08
N VAL A 4 -14.79 46.96 -40.91
CA VAL A 4 -13.91 48.11 -40.65
C VAL A 4 -13.99 49.10 -41.79
N VAL A 5 -13.55 50.33 -41.54
CA VAL A 5 -13.57 51.42 -42.54
C VAL A 5 -12.61 51.08 -43.67
N TYR A 6 -13.13 51.08 -44.89
CA TYR A 6 -12.33 51.05 -46.11
C TYR A 6 -12.10 52.45 -46.66
N ARG A 7 -13.13 53.30 -46.57
CA ARG A 7 -13.08 54.70 -46.99
C ARG A 7 -13.97 55.53 -46.08
N ASP A 8 -13.45 56.65 -45.60
CA ASP A 8 -14.21 57.62 -44.83
C ASP A 8 -15.29 58.31 -45.65
N CYS A 9 -16.24 58.92 -44.94
CA CYS A 9 -17.23 59.78 -45.58
C CYS A 9 -16.55 60.98 -46.26
N ALA A 10 -17.08 61.38 -47.40
CA ALA A 10 -16.60 62.56 -48.13
C ALA A 10 -17.79 63.28 -48.80
N GLY A 11 -18.03 64.54 -48.43
CA GLY A 11 -19.22 65.29 -48.89
C GLY A 11 -20.50 64.55 -48.53
N ASP A 12 -21.31 64.23 -49.55
CA ASP A 12 -22.57 63.49 -49.39
C ASP A 12 -22.40 61.96 -49.39
N PHE A 13 -21.18 61.44 -49.58
CA PHE A 13 -20.91 60.01 -49.56
C PHE A 13 -20.69 59.51 -48.12
N SER A 14 -21.45 58.51 -47.71
CA SER A 14 -21.26 57.82 -46.43
C SER A 14 -19.98 56.98 -46.39
N THR A 15 -19.51 56.65 -45.18
CA THR A 15 -18.39 55.73 -44.96
C THR A 15 -18.65 54.37 -45.62
N THR A 16 -17.65 53.86 -46.34
CA THR A 16 -17.67 52.51 -46.92
C THR A 16 -16.92 51.57 -46.00
N CYS A 17 -17.55 50.45 -45.64
CA CYS A 17 -16.97 49.44 -44.77
C CYS A 17 -16.71 48.13 -45.53
N ILE A 18 -15.67 47.41 -45.11
CA ILE A 18 -15.33 46.06 -45.61
C ILE A 18 -15.39 45.05 -44.47
N PRO A 19 -15.82 43.80 -44.72
CA PRO A 19 -15.91 42.78 -43.69
C PRO A 19 -14.52 42.33 -43.22
N CYS A 20 -14.45 41.89 -41.96
CA CYS A 20 -13.25 41.25 -41.44
C CYS A 20 -12.99 39.91 -42.15
N LEU A 21 -11.71 39.64 -42.42
CA LEU A 21 -11.27 38.34 -42.93
C LEU A 21 -11.24 37.28 -41.82
N HIS A 22 -11.21 36.01 -42.22
CA HIS A 22 -11.03 34.90 -41.28
C HIS A 22 -9.78 35.10 -40.40
N GLY A 23 -9.91 34.82 -39.10
CA GLY A 23 -8.84 35.04 -38.13
C GLY A 23 -8.77 36.47 -37.57
N LYS A 24 -9.69 37.36 -37.98
CA LYS A 24 -9.89 38.67 -37.36
C LYS A 24 -11.36 38.90 -36.99
N PHE A 25 -11.59 39.76 -36.01
CA PHE A 25 -12.93 40.10 -35.53
C PHE A 25 -13.09 41.60 -35.24
N MET A 26 -14.34 42.03 -35.16
CA MET A 26 -14.72 43.37 -34.72
C MET A 26 -16.09 43.31 -34.01
N ASP A 27 -16.06 43.38 -32.69
CA ASP A 27 -17.21 43.15 -31.81
C ASP A 27 -18.08 44.39 -31.58
N LYS A 28 -17.55 45.57 -31.92
CA LYS A 28 -18.22 46.86 -31.70
C LYS A 28 -18.29 47.71 -32.98
N PRO A 29 -19.26 48.64 -33.09
CA PRO A 29 -19.17 49.74 -34.05
C PRO A 29 -17.85 50.49 -33.86
N ASN A 30 -17.20 50.85 -34.96
CA ASN A 30 -15.84 51.37 -34.95
C ASN A 30 -15.64 52.37 -36.10
N GLY A 31 -14.52 53.09 -36.04
CA GLY A 31 -13.97 53.90 -37.13
C GLY A 31 -12.52 53.54 -37.44
N VAL A 32 -12.14 52.27 -37.23
CA VAL A 32 -10.77 51.79 -37.49
C VAL A 32 -10.70 51.16 -38.88
N TYR A 33 -9.49 51.06 -39.42
CA TYR A 33 -9.25 50.51 -40.77
C TYR A 33 -8.80 49.05 -40.77
N ASP A 34 -8.52 48.45 -39.60
CA ASP A 34 -8.15 47.04 -39.49
C ASP A 34 -8.86 46.35 -38.33
N CYS A 35 -9.21 45.08 -38.55
CA CYS A 35 -9.89 44.26 -37.56
C CYS A 35 -8.89 43.73 -36.52
N SER A 36 -9.38 43.44 -35.31
CA SER A 36 -8.56 42.83 -34.27
C SER A 36 -8.26 41.37 -34.59
N ILE A 37 -7.03 40.93 -34.36
CA ILE A 37 -6.65 39.52 -34.57
C ILE A 37 -7.31 38.67 -33.48
N CYS A 38 -7.85 37.52 -33.88
CA CYS A 38 -8.44 36.56 -32.95
C CYS A 38 -7.39 36.06 -31.95
N LYS A 39 -7.78 35.95 -30.68
CA LYS A 39 -6.99 35.32 -29.62
C LYS A 39 -6.75 33.85 -29.99
N HIS A 40 -5.51 33.40 -29.83
CA HIS A 40 -5.14 32.00 -29.98
C HIS A 40 -5.06 31.35 -28.61
N CYS A 41 -5.80 30.25 -28.41
CA CYS A 41 -5.73 29.44 -27.20
C CYS A 41 -4.76 28.29 -27.46
N SER A 42 -3.67 28.22 -26.70
CA SER A 42 -2.65 27.20 -26.87
C SER A 42 -2.67 26.20 -25.71
N GLU A 43 -2.67 24.92 -26.04
CA GLU A 43 -2.53 23.86 -25.04
C GLU A 43 -1.19 23.93 -24.29
N ARG A 44 -0.14 24.49 -24.92
CA ARG A 44 1.15 24.74 -24.26
C ARG A 44 1.04 25.73 -23.10
N ASN A 45 0.03 26.60 -23.14
CA ASN A 45 -0.28 27.54 -22.08
C ASN A 45 -1.37 27.00 -21.13
N GLY A 46 -1.74 25.71 -21.24
CA GLY A 46 -2.78 25.11 -20.42
C GLY A 46 -4.19 25.53 -20.81
N LEU A 47 -4.42 25.99 -22.05
CA LEU A 47 -5.71 26.52 -22.51
C LEU A 47 -6.28 25.75 -23.70
N TYR A 48 -7.60 25.76 -23.82
CA TYR A 48 -8.32 25.29 -25.01
C TYR A 48 -9.31 26.33 -25.53
N ILE A 49 -9.74 26.18 -26.79
CA ILE A 49 -10.76 27.05 -27.40
C ILE A 49 -12.15 26.61 -26.91
N GLN A 50 -12.75 27.40 -26.02
CA GLN A 50 -14.14 27.18 -25.58
C GLN A 50 -15.14 27.71 -26.60
N SER A 51 -14.86 28.88 -27.18
CA SER A 51 -15.64 29.46 -28.27
C SER A 51 -14.72 29.87 -29.41
N LYS A 52 -15.08 29.48 -30.63
CA LYS A 52 -14.30 29.79 -31.84
C LYS A 52 -14.49 31.25 -32.22
N CYS A 53 -13.42 31.86 -32.75
CA CYS A 53 -13.51 33.20 -33.32
C CYS A 53 -14.46 33.26 -34.52
N THR A 54 -15.15 34.38 -34.64
CA THR A 54 -15.94 34.77 -35.82
C THR A 54 -15.57 36.20 -36.23
N THR A 55 -16.10 36.70 -37.33
CA THR A 55 -15.84 38.09 -37.74
C THR A 55 -16.40 39.12 -36.75
N ILE A 56 -17.35 38.75 -35.89
CA ILE A 56 -17.99 39.65 -34.91
C ILE A 56 -17.62 39.34 -33.46
N GLN A 57 -16.90 38.24 -33.19
CA GLN A 57 -16.60 37.80 -31.83
C GLN A 57 -15.21 37.19 -31.75
N ASN A 58 -14.45 37.55 -30.71
CA ASN A 58 -13.16 36.94 -30.42
C ASN A 58 -13.29 35.46 -30.04
N SER A 59 -12.19 34.71 -30.14
CA SER A 59 -12.09 33.41 -29.46
C SER A 59 -12.16 33.59 -27.95
N ILE A 60 -12.86 32.70 -27.26
CA ILE A 60 -12.84 32.59 -25.80
C ILE A 60 -12.01 31.37 -25.42
N CYS A 61 -10.99 31.59 -24.59
CA CYS A 61 -10.13 30.54 -24.07
C CYS A 61 -10.57 30.12 -22.68
N ASP A 62 -10.55 28.82 -22.40
CA ASP A 62 -10.77 28.26 -21.07
C ASP A 62 -9.61 27.35 -20.68
N VAL A 63 -9.49 27.06 -19.39
CA VAL A 63 -8.39 26.29 -18.79
C VAL A 63 -8.61 24.80 -19.03
N LEU A 64 -7.57 24.11 -19.50
CA LEU A 64 -7.56 22.66 -19.67
C LEU A 64 -7.80 21.92 -18.36
N ASP A 65 -8.40 20.73 -18.45
CA ASP A 65 -8.57 19.87 -17.27
C ASP A 65 -7.21 19.44 -16.72
N GLY A 66 -7.08 19.45 -15.40
CA GLY A 66 -5.80 19.22 -14.72
C GLY A 66 -4.87 20.44 -14.69
N TYR A 67 -5.37 21.63 -15.06
CA TYR A 67 -4.63 22.90 -14.98
C TYR A 67 -5.39 23.92 -14.11
N HIS A 68 -4.66 24.90 -13.58
CA HIS A 68 -5.20 26.05 -12.87
C HIS A 68 -4.63 27.35 -13.45
N CYS A 69 -5.45 28.39 -13.49
CA CYS A 69 -5.00 29.70 -13.94
C CYS A 69 -4.00 30.32 -12.98
N ILE A 70 -2.93 30.93 -13.51
CA ILE A 70 -1.97 31.70 -12.71
C ILE A 70 -2.15 33.22 -12.88
N ASP A 71 -2.84 33.65 -13.94
CA ASP A 71 -3.07 35.05 -14.26
C ASP A 71 -4.43 35.53 -13.71
N ASN A 72 -4.43 36.09 -12.49
CA ASN A 72 -5.65 36.59 -11.84
C ASN A 72 -6.06 38.02 -12.24
N THR A 73 -5.31 38.65 -13.15
CA THR A 73 -5.48 40.08 -13.50
C THR A 73 -6.51 40.34 -14.59
N SER A 74 -6.95 39.32 -15.32
CA SER A 74 -7.94 39.47 -16.39
C SER A 74 -9.10 38.51 -16.21
N SER A 75 -10.26 38.87 -16.77
CA SER A 75 -11.47 38.04 -16.72
C SER A 75 -11.32 36.70 -17.43
N GLU A 76 -10.31 36.56 -18.29
CA GLU A 76 -10.00 35.33 -19.02
C GLU A 76 -8.56 34.90 -18.79
N CYS A 77 -8.35 33.64 -18.42
CA CYS A 77 -7.01 33.11 -18.21
C CYS A 77 -6.14 33.22 -19.47
N GLN A 78 -4.88 33.64 -19.32
CA GLN A 78 -3.90 33.71 -20.41
C GLN A 78 -2.85 32.59 -20.31
N HIS A 79 -2.47 32.24 -19.07
CA HIS A 79 -1.61 31.11 -18.77
C HIS A 79 -2.17 30.30 -17.61
N ALA A 80 -2.16 28.98 -17.79
CA ALA A 80 -2.49 28.01 -16.78
C ALA A 80 -1.35 27.01 -16.59
N LEU A 81 -1.17 26.57 -15.35
CA LEU A 81 -0.18 25.56 -14.97
C LEU A 81 -0.88 24.26 -14.62
N LYS A 82 -0.22 23.15 -14.95
CA LYS A 82 -0.69 21.82 -14.54
C LYS A 82 -0.80 21.77 -13.02
N HIS A 83 -1.82 21.10 -12.52
CA HIS A 83 -1.99 20.88 -11.08
C HIS A 83 -0.79 20.15 -10.49
N SER A 84 -0.41 20.55 -9.27
CA SER A 84 0.62 19.90 -8.49
C SER A 84 0.27 18.45 -8.20
N GLU A 85 1.25 17.58 -8.39
CA GLU A 85 1.18 16.17 -8.03
C GLU A 85 1.77 15.99 -6.63
N CYS A 86 0.96 15.48 -5.70
CA CYS A 86 1.40 15.24 -4.34
C CYS A 86 2.41 14.08 -4.30
N LYS A 87 3.41 14.22 -3.43
CA LYS A 87 4.51 13.25 -3.34
C LYS A 87 4.15 12.09 -2.41
N PRO A 88 4.84 10.94 -2.51
CA PRO A 88 4.79 9.94 -1.45
C PRO A 88 5.12 10.59 -0.10
N GLY A 89 4.38 10.24 0.94
CA GLY A 89 4.41 10.98 2.20
C GLY A 89 3.30 11.99 2.39
N GLN A 90 2.55 12.30 1.33
CA GLN A 90 1.51 13.33 1.32
C GLN A 90 0.16 12.78 0.86
N GLU A 91 -0.89 13.57 1.05
CA GLU A 91 -2.21 13.38 0.45
C GLU A 91 -2.71 14.66 -0.21
N SER A 92 -3.62 14.48 -1.17
CA SER A 92 -4.38 15.57 -1.77
C SER A 92 -5.52 15.97 -0.83
N LYS A 93 -5.33 17.08 -0.11
CA LYS A 93 -6.33 17.62 0.81
C LYS A 93 -7.49 18.27 0.07
N THR A 94 -7.18 19.04 -0.97
CA THR A 94 -8.19 19.63 -1.85
C THR A 94 -7.78 19.43 -3.30
N PRO A 95 -8.66 18.88 -4.13
CA PRO A 95 -8.37 18.73 -5.56
C PRO A 95 -8.20 20.10 -6.22
N GLY A 96 -7.31 20.16 -7.21
CA GLY A 96 -7.15 21.35 -8.04
C GLY A 96 -8.44 21.69 -8.81
N THR A 97 -8.62 22.97 -9.07
CA THR A 97 -9.70 23.51 -9.91
C THR A 97 -9.10 24.35 -11.04
N LYS A 98 -9.93 24.82 -11.98
CA LYS A 98 -9.48 25.77 -13.01
C LYS A 98 -8.91 27.08 -12.44
N ARG A 99 -9.16 27.39 -11.16
CA ARG A 99 -8.73 28.64 -10.49
C ARG A 99 -7.69 28.43 -9.39
N SER A 100 -7.50 27.21 -8.91
CA SER A 100 -6.65 26.92 -7.77
C SER A 100 -5.91 25.62 -7.96
N ASP A 101 -4.66 25.56 -7.51
CA ASP A 101 -3.88 24.35 -7.55
C ASP A 101 -4.38 23.28 -6.56
N THR A 102 -3.96 22.04 -6.75
CA THR A 102 -4.07 20.96 -5.77
C THR A 102 -3.29 21.31 -4.51
N VAL A 103 -3.89 21.10 -3.34
CA VAL A 103 -3.22 21.31 -2.05
C VAL A 103 -2.77 19.97 -1.48
N CYS A 104 -1.46 19.81 -1.40
CA CYS A 104 -0.83 18.63 -0.80
C CYS A 104 -0.51 18.89 0.67
N VAL A 105 -0.78 17.89 1.53
CA VAL A 105 -0.43 17.93 2.95
C VAL A 105 0.31 16.68 3.36
N ASP A 106 1.25 16.79 4.30
CA ASP A 106 1.99 15.64 4.80
C ASP A 106 1.08 14.72 5.61
N CYS A 107 1.31 13.41 5.48
CA CYS A 107 0.58 12.42 6.26
C CYS A 107 0.87 12.60 7.76
N PRO A 108 -0.18 12.63 8.61
CA PRO A 108 -0.01 12.71 10.05
C PRO A 108 0.64 11.42 10.59
N SER A 109 1.22 11.50 11.79
CA SER A 109 1.81 10.34 12.44
C SER A 109 0.80 9.20 12.59
N GLY A 110 1.21 7.98 12.23
CA GLY A 110 0.31 6.82 12.18
C GLY A 110 -0.33 6.58 10.82
N PHE A 111 -0.01 7.39 9.81
CA PHE A 111 -0.48 7.24 8.43
C PHE A 111 0.67 7.25 7.43
N TYR A 112 0.42 6.67 6.26
CA TYR A 112 1.35 6.65 5.13
C TYR A 112 0.64 6.79 3.79
N SER A 113 1.38 7.26 2.77
CA SER A 113 0.92 7.36 1.39
C SER A 113 2.10 7.05 0.45
N SER A 114 1.97 6.00 -0.36
CA SER A 114 3.01 5.59 -1.31
C SER A 114 2.93 6.32 -2.64
N THR A 115 1.75 6.80 -3.03
CA THR A 115 1.49 7.45 -4.31
C THR A 115 1.25 8.96 -4.21
N GLY A 116 0.97 9.48 -3.01
CA GLY A 116 0.61 10.89 -2.81
C GLY A 116 -0.89 11.17 -2.88
N GLU A 117 -1.74 10.16 -3.06
CA GLU A 117 -3.19 10.36 -3.22
C GLU A 117 -3.90 10.55 -1.89
N ASN A 118 -3.84 9.54 -1.02
CA ASN A 118 -4.55 9.49 0.26
C ASN A 118 -3.65 8.91 1.36
N CYS A 119 -3.71 9.50 2.56
CA CYS A 119 -3.02 8.94 3.71
C CYS A 119 -3.84 7.78 4.29
N THR A 120 -3.23 6.61 4.27
CA THR A 120 -3.78 5.37 4.83
C THR A 120 -3.20 5.10 6.20
N ARG A 121 -4.05 4.68 7.15
CA ARG A 121 -3.61 4.37 8.51
C ARG A 121 -2.66 3.18 8.49
N TRP A 122 -1.60 3.23 9.30
CA TRP A 122 -0.70 2.11 9.47
C TRP A 122 -1.44 0.85 9.93
N ARG A 123 -0.99 -0.30 9.43
CA ARG A 123 -1.50 -1.60 9.86
C ARG A 123 -1.25 -1.82 11.35
N ASP A 124 -2.29 -2.28 12.04
CA ASP A 124 -2.18 -2.79 13.40
C ASP A 124 -1.78 -4.28 13.37
N CYS A 125 -0.50 -4.57 13.61
CA CYS A 125 -0.01 -5.96 13.66
C CYS A 125 -0.65 -6.76 14.81
N ALA A 126 -0.95 -6.10 15.94
CA ALA A 126 -1.49 -6.78 17.11
C ALA A 126 -2.91 -7.31 16.84
N ALA A 127 -3.70 -6.58 16.05
CA ALA A 127 -5.02 -7.02 15.60
C ALA A 127 -5.00 -8.37 14.84
N LYS A 128 -3.85 -8.77 14.27
CA LYS A 128 -3.67 -10.05 13.57
C LYS A 128 -2.76 -11.04 14.31
N ASN A 129 -2.45 -10.81 15.60
CA ASN A 129 -1.49 -11.61 16.38
C ASN A 129 -0.09 -11.71 15.72
N GLU A 130 0.31 -10.65 15.01
CA GLU A 130 1.62 -10.52 14.38
C GLU A 130 2.54 -9.61 15.21
N ILE A 131 3.84 -9.71 14.99
CA ILE A 131 4.85 -8.85 15.63
C ILE A 131 5.30 -7.81 14.62
N LYS A 132 5.38 -6.54 15.07
CA LYS A 132 5.96 -5.44 14.30
C LYS A 132 7.47 -5.63 14.17
N THR A 133 7.97 -5.71 12.95
CA THR A 133 9.42 -5.85 12.68
C THR A 133 10.07 -4.55 12.24
N GLU A 134 9.35 -3.71 11.50
CA GLU A 134 9.81 -2.39 11.08
C GLU A 134 8.80 -1.30 11.41
N ALA A 135 9.28 -0.11 11.76
CA ALA A 135 8.43 1.06 11.90
C ALA A 135 7.95 1.56 10.53
N GLY A 136 6.65 1.86 10.44
CA GLY A 136 6.10 2.65 9.35
C GLY A 136 6.60 4.08 9.41
N ASN A 137 6.51 4.78 8.29
CA ASN A 137 6.76 6.21 8.17
C ASN A 137 5.67 6.84 7.29
N SER A 138 5.83 8.09 6.87
CA SER A 138 4.83 8.76 6.01
C SER A 138 4.72 8.14 4.61
N ILE A 139 5.72 7.39 4.15
CA ILE A 139 5.78 6.82 2.79
C ILE A 139 5.42 5.33 2.77
N LYS A 140 5.80 4.57 3.80
CA LYS A 140 5.60 3.12 3.91
C LYS A 140 4.86 2.71 5.18
N ASP A 141 4.07 1.65 5.06
CA ASP A 141 3.39 1.01 6.17
C ASP A 141 4.37 0.31 7.13
N VAL A 142 3.85 -0.05 8.30
CA VAL A 142 4.46 -0.96 9.26
C VAL A 142 4.57 -2.36 8.68
N THR A 143 5.76 -2.97 8.83
CA THR A 143 5.97 -4.39 8.46
C THR A 143 5.63 -5.29 9.65
N CYS A 144 4.78 -6.29 9.40
CA CYS A 144 4.36 -7.27 10.39
C CYS A 144 4.82 -8.68 9.98
N THR A 145 5.21 -9.50 10.94
CA THR A 145 5.52 -10.93 10.72
C THR A 145 4.72 -11.83 11.66
N GLN A 146 4.39 -13.03 11.20
CA GLN A 146 3.69 -13.99 12.05
C GLN A 146 4.55 -14.39 13.25
N GLN A 147 3.93 -14.40 14.42
CA GLN A 147 4.52 -14.95 15.61
C GLN A 147 4.56 -16.47 15.46
N ASN A 148 5.72 -17.02 15.07
CA ASN A 148 5.98 -18.46 15.07
C ASN A 148 5.98 -18.93 16.54
N ARG A 149 4.80 -19.17 17.09
CA ARG A 149 4.69 -19.81 18.40
C ARG A 149 5.26 -21.20 18.24
N GLY A 150 6.33 -21.52 18.97
CA GLY A 150 6.93 -22.85 19.08
C GLY A 150 6.00 -23.94 19.65
N ARG A 151 4.67 -23.80 19.47
CA ARG A 151 3.64 -24.77 19.77
C ARG A 151 3.98 -26.13 19.18
N TYR A 152 4.53 -26.18 17.96
CA TYR A 152 4.99 -27.45 17.38
C TYR A 152 6.14 -28.09 18.15
N GLY A 153 7.09 -27.29 18.67
CA GLY A 153 8.18 -27.79 19.51
C GLY A 153 7.68 -28.32 20.86
N VAL A 154 6.76 -27.60 21.49
CA VAL A 154 6.15 -28.03 22.77
C VAL A 154 5.27 -29.26 22.59
N ILE A 155 4.44 -29.30 21.54
CA ILE A 155 3.58 -30.45 21.22
C ILE A 155 4.44 -31.69 20.92
N ALA A 156 5.50 -31.54 20.11
CA ALA A 156 6.42 -32.63 19.82
C ALA A 156 7.10 -33.15 21.09
N ALA A 157 7.60 -32.26 21.96
CA ALA A 157 8.20 -32.66 23.23
C ALA A 157 7.21 -33.42 24.12
N VAL A 158 5.98 -32.90 24.29
CA VAL A 158 4.93 -33.56 25.10
C VAL A 158 4.56 -34.93 24.53
N SER A 159 4.40 -35.06 23.21
CA SER A 159 4.11 -36.35 22.57
C SER A 159 5.20 -37.39 22.79
N VAL A 160 6.47 -36.98 22.74
CA VAL A 160 7.62 -37.85 23.00
C VAL A 160 7.64 -38.29 24.47
N PHE A 161 7.41 -37.36 25.41
CA PHE A 161 7.32 -37.70 26.84
C PHE A 161 6.19 -38.70 27.14
N ILE A 162 4.99 -38.51 26.55
CA ILE A 162 3.87 -39.44 26.72
C ILE A 162 4.19 -40.83 26.17
N ALA A 163 4.92 -40.94 25.06
CA ALA A 163 5.32 -42.23 24.48
C ALA A 163 6.41 -42.94 25.30
N ILE A 164 7.34 -42.19 25.92
CA ILE A 164 8.44 -42.77 26.70
C ILE A 164 7.96 -43.33 28.04
N LEU A 165 6.98 -42.72 28.70
CA LEU A 165 6.45 -43.18 30.00
C LEU A 165 5.97 -44.65 30.02
N PRO A 166 5.10 -45.12 29.09
CA PRO A 166 4.68 -46.51 29.05
C PRO A 166 5.83 -47.45 28.64
N ILE A 167 6.74 -47.02 27.77
CA ILE A 167 7.93 -47.81 27.39
C ILE A 167 8.82 -48.04 28.61
N MET A 168 9.11 -46.97 29.36
CA MET A 168 9.88 -47.05 30.61
C MET A 168 9.18 -47.90 31.67
N TYR A 169 7.86 -47.81 31.78
CA TYR A 169 7.08 -48.65 32.67
C TYR A 169 7.14 -50.13 32.25
N CYS A 170 6.98 -50.43 30.96
CA CYS A 170 7.13 -51.78 30.40
C CYS A 170 8.54 -52.34 30.64
N ILE A 171 9.60 -51.56 30.42
CA ILE A 171 10.98 -51.96 30.72
C ILE A 171 11.12 -52.26 32.21
N ARG A 172 10.57 -51.43 33.10
CA ARG A 172 10.60 -51.71 34.56
C ARG A 172 9.85 -53.00 34.92
N LEU A 173 8.73 -53.30 34.27
CA LEU A 173 8.00 -54.56 34.48
C LEU A 173 8.77 -55.78 33.96
N GLN A 174 9.37 -55.67 32.78
CA GLN A 174 10.24 -56.70 32.20
C GLN A 174 11.45 -56.96 33.12
N MET A 175 12.12 -55.90 33.59
CA MET A 175 13.24 -55.99 34.52
C MET A 175 12.83 -56.58 35.88
N LYS A 176 11.64 -56.24 36.40
CA LYS A 176 11.09 -56.87 37.61
C LYS A 176 10.83 -58.37 37.41
N LYS A 177 10.22 -58.76 36.28
CA LYS A 177 9.99 -60.17 35.94
C LYS A 177 11.31 -60.93 35.74
N LEU A 178 12.30 -60.32 35.09
CA LEU A 178 13.62 -60.90 34.89
C LEU A 178 14.35 -61.08 36.22
N LYS A 179 14.31 -60.09 37.12
CA LYS A 179 14.87 -60.18 38.47
C LYS A 179 14.21 -61.31 39.27
N GLN A 180 12.89 -61.48 39.17
CA GLN A 180 12.18 -62.59 39.81
C GLN A 180 12.59 -63.96 39.25
N ARG A 181 12.75 -64.10 37.91
CA ARG A 181 13.25 -65.34 37.29
C ARG A 181 14.69 -65.68 37.71
N ILE A 182 15.59 -64.70 37.70
CA ILE A 182 16.98 -64.89 38.15
C ILE A 182 17.02 -65.27 39.64
N THR A 183 16.15 -64.67 40.48
CA THR A 183 16.07 -65.02 41.90
C THR A 183 15.50 -66.44 42.10
N SER A 184 14.56 -66.90 41.26
CA SER A 184 14.06 -68.28 41.34
C SER A 184 15.06 -69.31 40.81
N GLU A 185 15.79 -69.01 39.74
CA GLU A 185 16.91 -69.85 39.27
C GLU A 185 18.02 -69.95 40.33
N TYR A 186 18.35 -68.85 41.01
CA TYR A 186 19.33 -68.87 42.11
C TYR A 186 18.85 -69.64 43.36
N MET A 187 17.54 -69.60 43.67
CA MET A 187 16.95 -70.41 44.75
C MET A 187 16.86 -71.90 44.40
N GLN A 188 16.71 -72.25 43.12
CA GLN A 188 16.72 -73.64 42.65
C GLN A 188 18.11 -74.26 42.81
N ASP A 189 19.16 -73.53 42.40
CA ASP A 189 20.56 -73.95 42.51
C ASP A 189 20.98 -74.13 43.98
N SER A 190 20.63 -73.17 44.87
CA SER A 190 20.87 -73.29 46.32
C SER A 190 20.21 -74.52 46.96
N ASN A 191 19.02 -74.93 46.52
CA ASN A 191 18.34 -76.10 47.06
C ASN A 191 18.98 -77.41 46.56
N GLU A 192 19.52 -77.44 45.34
CA GLU A 192 20.32 -78.57 44.84
C GLU A 192 21.62 -78.75 45.63
N TRP A 193 22.36 -77.67 45.91
CA TRP A 193 23.56 -77.74 46.78
C TRP A 193 23.22 -78.19 48.21
N ASN A 194 22.09 -77.73 48.77
CA ASN A 194 21.64 -78.16 50.10
C ASN A 194 21.24 -79.65 50.14
N LEU A 195 20.65 -80.20 49.07
CA LEU A 195 20.34 -81.63 48.98
C LEU A 195 21.62 -82.49 48.88
N TRP A 196 22.63 -82.02 48.15
CA TRP A 196 23.95 -82.67 48.09
C TRP A 196 24.67 -82.67 49.45
N CYS A 197 24.60 -81.58 50.22
CA CYS A 197 25.18 -81.56 51.57
C CYS A 197 24.50 -82.54 52.54
N VAL A 198 23.18 -82.76 52.42
CA VAL A 198 22.45 -83.72 53.26
C VAL A 198 22.77 -85.17 52.86
N LEU A 199 22.93 -85.47 51.57
CA LEU A 199 23.28 -86.82 51.11
C LEU A 199 24.73 -87.23 51.44
N VAL A 200 25.68 -86.28 51.44
CA VAL A 200 27.08 -86.56 51.82
C VAL A 200 27.27 -86.74 53.34
N THR A 201 26.33 -86.27 54.16
CA THR A 201 26.41 -86.39 55.64
C THR A 201 25.77 -87.66 56.21
N SER A 202 25.03 -88.43 55.40
CA SER A 202 24.44 -89.72 55.83
C SER A 202 25.33 -90.95 55.62
N ASP A 203 26.44 -90.85 54.89
CA ASP A 203 27.39 -91.96 54.65
C ASP A 203 28.53 -92.06 55.69
N LEU A 204 28.48 -91.27 56.78
CA LEU A 204 29.51 -91.27 57.83
C LEU A 204 29.04 -91.85 59.17
N THR A 205 27.87 -92.49 59.24
CA THR A 205 27.41 -93.16 60.47
C THR A 205 26.80 -94.53 60.16
N GLY A 206 27.61 -95.57 60.31
CA GLY A 206 27.23 -96.98 60.39
C GLY A 206 28.19 -97.85 59.59
N ASP A 207 28.88 -98.85 60.12
CA ASP A 207 29.06 -99.44 61.46
C ASP A 207 30.45 -100.12 61.36
N TYR A 208 31.34 -99.99 62.35
CA TYR A 208 31.62 -100.98 63.41
C TYR A 208 31.69 -102.45 62.94
#